data_AF-A0A3A0A3D2-F1
#
_entry.id   AF-A0A3A0A3D2-F1
#
_cell.length_a   1.000
_cell.length_b   1.000
_cell.length_c   1.000
_cell.angle_alpha   90.00
_cell.angle_beta   90.00
_cell.angle_gamma   90.00
#
_symmetry.space_group_name_H-M   'P 1'
#
loop_
_entity.id
_entity.type
_entity.pdbx_description
1 polymer ?
#
loop_
_entity_poly.entity_id
_entity_poly.type
_entity_poly.pdbx_seq_one_letter_code
_entity_poly.pdbx_strand_id
1 'polypeptide(L)'
;MLRNLPFIGAFPVTQAFGDNPSRYAAVSCAEVPLRGHNGLDFALPTGTPVVSVQDGVVLEARADPDRFGHFVLLGHEWGQSFYAHLSEIHVGRGQQVSAGQQVGRSGAGGLANIPHLHFGLRIIPYSVGDGWCGYSDPQPYLDRLTQPRGAIIGPHIIGGVHRHLDLLNRWQPRAILVLDPNPTEMALLREACPHTVIVGRVFEPDHEIDNRIRSNPHEAARWAHDKIMGRFSPAVDYWQFANEVLQREDGLPLLNQFELARMELAEANNYRCAILAFSVGNPDLPETDRMAMWRLVYPAIERAEAQGHVVAVHQYGAPDLFSPALDWYAFRLEHQVLRRLPYKKVQFVITEYGIDGLIDGRPQPTGWQGFTNADGYVEQLLRAGRYLERFSGRILGYTVFTLGHNAPWGTYDIAGAVADSLAARSQRGTWSQVDTSSGGIVAGESDHTTDPGGTTGAPPEGGETGGEGGEGEGGETPVQPPLRPAVERRITPWFEQAHMSIRTLAERPDAPAGEIVYVVKDIFTTLNGSWDPSNVPTSIPKWARAAYLAAEFLEAGADHHLFAHVLDLEGNPIKNHEIIFWSDGFERLGDPSYTGFV
;
A
#
# COMPACT_ATOMS: atom_id res chain seq x y z
N MET A 1 11.48 -2.19 7.65
CA MET A 1 10.37 -2.70 8.50
C MET A 1 10.90 -3.43 9.74
N LEU A 2 11.82 -4.37 9.62
CA LEU A 2 12.60 -4.87 10.75
C LEU A 2 14.01 -4.28 10.63
N ARG A 3 14.61 -3.86 11.73
CA ARG A 3 16.01 -3.37 11.77
C ARG A 3 16.99 -4.41 12.32
N ASN A 4 16.49 -5.41 13.04
CA ASN A 4 17.28 -6.46 13.69
C ASN A 4 16.42 -7.70 13.98
N LEU A 5 17.09 -8.83 14.26
CA LEU A 5 16.42 -10.04 14.74
C LEU A 5 15.79 -9.77 16.12
N PRO A 6 14.76 -10.51 16.53
CA PRO A 6 14.11 -10.32 17.84
C PRO A 6 14.97 -10.81 19.02
N PHE A 7 16.23 -11.15 18.78
CA PHE A 7 17.19 -11.65 19.77
C PHE A 7 18.63 -11.34 19.32
N ILE A 8 19.58 -11.53 20.24
CA ILE A 8 21.02 -11.42 19.96
C ILE A 8 21.61 -12.84 19.88
N GLY A 9 22.14 -13.21 18.71
CA GLY A 9 22.74 -14.53 18.47
C GLY A 9 22.10 -15.27 17.29
N ALA A 10 22.45 -16.54 17.12
CA ALA A 10 21.89 -17.42 16.10
C ALA A 10 21.13 -18.57 16.76
N PHE A 11 19.84 -18.67 16.48
CA PHE A 11 18.95 -19.70 17.03
C PHE A 11 18.11 -20.29 15.90
N PRO A 12 17.92 -21.63 15.86
CA PRO A 12 17.17 -22.27 14.80
C PRO A 12 15.66 -22.06 14.97
N VAL A 13 14.96 -21.99 13.84
CA VAL A 13 13.50 -22.11 13.80
C VAL A 13 13.12 -23.56 14.08
N THR A 14 12.25 -23.78 15.05
CA THR A 14 11.71 -25.09 15.41
C THR A 14 10.30 -25.33 14.89
N GLN A 15 9.57 -24.26 14.58
CA GLN A 15 8.25 -24.33 13.97
C GLN A 15 8.03 -23.13 13.06
N ALA A 16 7.68 -23.39 11.80
CA ALA A 16 7.44 -22.37 10.79
C ALA A 16 5.99 -21.86 10.85
N PHE A 17 5.71 -20.79 10.11
CA PHE A 17 4.36 -20.31 9.88
C PHE A 17 3.58 -21.35 9.05
N GLY A 18 2.31 -21.57 9.39
CA GLY A 18 1.43 -22.54 8.73
C GLY A 18 1.61 -24.00 9.19
N ASP A 19 2.62 -24.31 10.01
CA ASP A 19 2.85 -25.66 10.50
C ASP A 19 1.69 -26.18 11.37
N ASN A 20 1.52 -27.51 11.37
CA ASN A 20 0.56 -28.23 12.20
C ASN A 20 -0.93 -27.79 12.06
N PRO A 21 -1.48 -27.66 10.83
CA PRO A 21 -2.84 -27.16 10.59
C PRO A 21 -3.92 -27.88 11.41
N SER A 22 -3.86 -29.22 11.50
CA SER A 22 -4.84 -30.01 12.25
C SER A 22 -4.83 -29.72 13.76
N ARG A 23 -3.68 -29.35 14.33
CA ARG A 23 -3.56 -28.98 15.75
C ARG A 23 -4.15 -27.60 16.00
N TYR A 24 -3.89 -26.64 15.11
CA TYR A 24 -4.32 -25.26 15.26
C TYR A 24 -5.78 -25.02 14.88
N ALA A 25 -6.42 -25.93 14.14
CA ALA A 25 -7.86 -25.89 13.87
C ALA A 25 -8.74 -25.92 15.14
N ALA A 26 -8.21 -26.35 16.28
CA ALA A 26 -8.91 -26.31 17.58
C ALA A 26 -8.82 -24.94 18.29
N VAL A 27 -8.03 -24.01 17.75
CA VAL A 27 -7.86 -22.65 18.28
C VAL A 27 -8.53 -21.67 17.31
N SER A 28 -9.34 -20.76 17.84
CA SER A 28 -10.05 -19.76 17.03
C SER A 28 -9.63 -18.34 17.41
N CYS A 29 -9.59 -17.46 16.41
CA CYS A 29 -9.48 -16.02 16.57
C CYS A 29 -10.65 -15.36 15.84
N ALA A 30 -11.35 -14.44 16.51
CA ALA A 30 -12.60 -13.86 15.99
C ALA A 30 -13.59 -14.93 15.48
N GLU A 31 -13.74 -16.02 16.25
CA GLU A 31 -14.61 -17.17 15.93
C GLU A 31 -14.20 -17.98 14.67
N VAL A 32 -13.11 -17.61 14.01
CA VAL A 32 -12.55 -18.33 12.86
C VAL A 32 -11.42 -19.26 13.32
N PRO A 33 -11.46 -20.57 13.02
CA PRO A 33 -10.37 -21.50 13.30
C PRO A 33 -9.07 -21.10 12.61
N LEU A 34 -7.94 -21.29 13.29
CA LEU A 34 -6.63 -21.04 12.70
C LEU A 34 -6.31 -22.09 11.63
N ARG A 35 -5.73 -21.63 10.52
CA ARG A 35 -5.30 -22.47 9.40
C ARG A 35 -3.98 -23.20 9.67
N GLY A 36 -3.25 -22.81 10.70
CA GLY A 36 -1.95 -23.35 11.09
C GLY A 36 -1.29 -22.48 12.14
N HIS A 37 -0.01 -22.75 12.42
CA HIS A 37 0.79 -21.90 13.29
C HIS A 37 0.89 -20.48 12.75
N ASN A 38 0.57 -19.47 13.56
CA ASN A 38 0.43 -18.08 13.13
C ASN A 38 1.66 -17.21 13.44
N GLY A 39 2.84 -17.82 13.57
CA GLY A 39 4.11 -17.14 13.84
C GLY A 39 5.31 -18.03 13.56
N LEU A 40 6.47 -17.67 14.14
CA LEU A 40 7.68 -18.48 14.15
C LEU A 40 8.11 -18.80 15.56
N ASP A 41 8.48 -20.06 15.79
CA ASP A 41 9.08 -20.48 17.04
C ASP A 41 10.58 -20.67 16.86
N PHE A 42 11.37 -20.00 17.71
CA PHE A 42 12.83 -20.14 17.76
C PHE A 42 13.25 -20.86 19.03
N ALA A 43 14.11 -21.87 18.92
CA ALA A 43 14.67 -22.52 20.10
C ALA A 43 15.70 -21.62 20.80
N LEU A 44 15.27 -20.97 21.88
CA LEU A 44 16.11 -20.13 22.74
C LEU A 44 16.19 -20.74 24.14
N PRO A 45 17.38 -20.87 24.75
CA PRO A 45 17.51 -21.15 26.17
C PRO A 45 16.70 -20.16 27.00
N THR A 46 16.16 -20.58 28.15
CA THR A 46 15.51 -19.65 29.09
C THR A 46 16.49 -18.55 29.50
N GLY A 47 16.03 -17.29 29.50
CA GLY A 47 16.83 -16.15 29.90
C GLY A 47 17.53 -15.42 28.76
N THR A 48 17.49 -15.92 27.51
CA THR A 48 18.07 -15.22 26.36
C THR A 48 17.37 -13.87 26.15
N PRO A 49 18.11 -12.76 25.99
CA PRO A 49 17.53 -11.46 25.73
C PRO A 49 16.68 -11.44 24.45
N VAL A 50 15.43 -10.99 24.59
CA VAL A 50 14.51 -10.72 23.47
C VAL A 50 14.41 -9.21 23.31
N VAL A 51 14.57 -8.74 22.07
CA VAL A 51 14.70 -7.31 21.73
C VAL A 51 13.64 -6.87 20.73
N SER A 52 13.29 -5.59 20.75
CA SER A 52 12.39 -5.01 19.75
C SER A 52 13.01 -5.04 18.35
N VAL A 53 12.23 -5.45 17.36
CA VAL A 53 12.67 -5.53 15.95
C VAL A 53 12.65 -4.18 15.22
N GLN A 54 11.91 -3.19 15.73
CA GLN A 54 11.91 -1.81 15.22
C GLN A 54 11.49 -0.84 16.34
N ASP A 55 11.71 0.46 16.14
CA ASP A 55 11.10 1.51 16.96
C ASP A 55 9.58 1.34 17.04
N GLY A 56 8.99 1.57 18.20
CA GLY A 56 7.56 1.37 18.41
C GLY A 56 7.08 1.72 19.81
N VAL A 57 5.83 1.37 20.10
CA VAL A 57 5.17 1.56 21.39
C VAL A 57 4.65 0.23 21.91
N VAL A 58 4.81 -0.02 23.21
CA VAL A 58 4.27 -1.23 23.86
C VAL A 58 2.74 -1.10 23.95
N LEU A 59 2.02 -1.91 23.19
CA LEU A 59 0.55 -1.98 23.24
C LEU A 59 0.10 -2.83 24.42
N GLU A 60 0.75 -3.96 24.64
CA GLU A 60 0.47 -4.88 25.73
C GLU A 60 1.76 -5.51 26.28
N ALA A 61 1.81 -5.72 27.59
CA ALA A 61 2.89 -6.40 28.27
C ALA A 61 2.34 -7.02 29.57
N ARG A 62 2.02 -8.32 29.57
CA ARG A 62 1.44 -9.01 30.73
C ARG A 62 1.68 -10.52 30.69
N ALA A 63 1.28 -11.19 31.78
CA ALA A 63 1.17 -12.65 31.84
C ALA A 63 -0.19 -13.14 31.30
N ASP A 64 -0.14 -14.22 30.52
CA ASP A 64 -1.26 -15.04 30.05
C ASP A 64 -0.91 -16.52 30.26
N PRO A 65 -1.05 -17.04 31.50
CA PRO A 65 -0.61 -18.38 31.86
C PRO A 65 -1.28 -19.50 31.06
N ASP A 66 -2.46 -19.24 30.48
CA ASP A 66 -3.26 -20.27 29.82
C ASP A 66 -2.92 -20.41 28.33
N ARG A 67 -2.21 -19.44 27.74
CA ARG A 67 -1.86 -19.44 26.31
C ARG A 67 -0.40 -19.07 26.09
N PHE A 68 -0.07 -17.79 26.22
CA PHE A 68 1.18 -17.21 25.73
C PHE A 68 2.28 -17.09 26.78
N GLY A 69 2.01 -17.44 28.05
CA GLY A 69 2.92 -17.13 29.15
C GLY A 69 3.06 -15.62 29.31
N HIS A 70 4.26 -15.14 29.65
CA HIS A 70 4.52 -13.71 29.53
C HIS A 70 4.68 -13.32 28.06
N PHE A 71 4.08 -12.21 27.67
CA PHE A 71 4.22 -11.71 26.32
C PHE A 71 4.29 -10.18 26.25
N VAL A 72 4.83 -9.69 25.14
CA VAL A 72 4.86 -8.29 24.75
C VAL A 72 4.26 -8.16 23.35
N LEU A 73 3.38 -7.17 23.16
CA LEU A 73 2.87 -6.76 21.85
C LEU A 73 3.32 -5.32 21.62
N LEU A 74 4.04 -5.08 20.53
CA LEU A 74 4.50 -3.76 20.11
C LEU A 74 3.73 -3.28 18.88
N GLY A 75 3.41 -2.00 18.86
CA GLY A 75 2.86 -1.28 17.72
C GLY A 75 3.94 -0.48 17.02
N HIS A 76 3.91 -0.50 15.70
CA HIS A 76 4.83 0.17 14.78
C HIS A 76 4.03 0.89 13.69
N GLU A 77 4.68 1.79 12.93
CA GLU A 77 4.05 2.44 11.77
C GLU A 77 3.51 1.45 10.72
N TRP A 78 4.11 0.27 10.62
CA TRP A 78 3.74 -0.77 9.65
C TRP A 78 2.76 -1.82 10.20
N GLY A 79 2.45 -1.80 11.50
CA GLY A 79 1.61 -2.82 12.14
C GLY A 79 2.09 -3.23 13.53
N GLN A 80 2.15 -4.53 13.82
CA GLN A 80 2.44 -5.05 15.16
C GLN A 80 3.48 -6.17 15.15
N SER A 81 4.32 -6.22 16.19
CA SER A 81 5.15 -7.41 16.49
C SER A 81 4.78 -8.00 17.84
N PHE A 82 4.79 -9.33 17.92
CA PHE A 82 4.36 -10.11 19.08
C PHE A 82 5.47 -11.03 19.56
N TYR A 83 5.71 -11.07 20.86
CA TYR A 83 6.79 -11.82 21.51
C TYR A 83 6.18 -12.59 22.68
N ALA A 84 6.12 -13.91 22.60
CA ALA A 84 5.46 -14.75 23.60
C ALA A 84 6.38 -15.84 24.18
N HIS A 85 5.85 -16.54 25.18
CA HIS A 85 6.50 -17.57 25.99
C HIS A 85 7.69 -17.07 26.81
N LEU A 86 7.69 -15.77 27.12
CA LEU A 86 8.78 -15.11 27.84
C LEU A 86 8.84 -15.60 29.31
N SER A 87 10.04 -15.61 29.89
CA SER A 87 10.24 -15.83 31.33
C SER A 87 10.06 -14.55 32.13
N GLU A 88 10.41 -13.41 31.53
CA GLU A 88 10.41 -12.08 32.16
C GLU A 88 9.99 -11.02 31.14
N ILE A 89 9.31 -9.97 31.62
CA ILE A 89 8.96 -8.77 30.86
C ILE A 89 9.77 -7.60 31.42
N HIS A 90 10.43 -6.84 30.55
CA HIS A 90 11.29 -5.71 30.93
C HIS A 90 10.71 -4.34 30.50
N VAL A 91 9.49 -4.32 29.96
CA VAL A 91 8.80 -3.11 29.48
C VAL A 91 7.35 -3.05 29.96
N GLY A 92 6.75 -1.87 29.95
CA GLY A 92 5.35 -1.65 30.34
C GLY A 92 4.50 -1.06 29.22
N ARG A 93 3.16 -1.26 29.28
CA ARG A 93 2.21 -0.68 28.33
C ARG A 93 2.38 0.84 28.22
N GLY A 94 2.37 1.37 26.99
CA GLY A 94 2.55 2.78 26.66
C GLY A 94 4.02 3.22 26.54
N GLN A 95 4.98 2.37 26.92
CA GLN A 95 6.41 2.69 26.80
C GLN A 95 6.84 2.73 25.33
N GLN A 96 7.61 3.76 24.95
CA GLN A 96 8.31 3.79 23.67
C GLN A 96 9.57 2.93 23.74
N VAL A 97 9.83 2.16 22.69
CA VAL A 97 11.00 1.30 22.57
C VAL A 97 11.74 1.60 21.26
N SER A 98 13.07 1.57 21.32
CA SER A 98 13.91 1.65 20.11
C SER A 98 14.20 0.27 19.55
N ALA A 99 14.51 0.17 18.27
CA ALA A 99 15.04 -1.05 17.66
C ALA A 99 16.27 -1.57 18.44
N GLY A 100 16.30 -2.88 18.71
CA GLY A 100 17.35 -3.53 19.49
C GLY A 100 17.22 -3.37 21.01
N GLN A 101 16.26 -2.58 21.51
CA GLN A 101 16.01 -2.46 22.95
C GLN A 101 15.43 -3.77 23.49
N GLN A 102 15.98 -4.25 24.62
CA GLN A 102 15.45 -5.44 25.30
C GLN A 102 14.03 -5.20 25.82
N VAL A 103 13.13 -6.13 25.48
CA VAL A 103 11.72 -6.13 25.91
C VAL A 103 11.40 -7.24 26.91
N GLY A 104 12.23 -8.28 26.97
CA GLY A 104 12.07 -9.39 27.90
C GLY A 104 13.14 -10.45 27.74
N ARG A 105 12.84 -11.66 28.22
CA ARG A 105 13.71 -12.83 28.11
C ARG A 105 12.91 -14.06 27.68
N SER A 106 13.48 -14.90 26.83
CA SER A 106 12.86 -16.17 26.41
C SER A 106 12.60 -17.09 27.61
N GLY A 107 11.59 -17.93 27.50
CA GLY A 107 11.23 -18.89 28.54
C GLY A 107 10.37 -20.01 27.98
N ALA A 108 9.64 -20.68 28.89
CA ALA A 108 8.69 -21.74 28.58
C ALA A 108 7.33 -21.45 29.24
N GLY A 109 6.90 -20.19 29.25
CA GLY A 109 5.63 -19.80 29.89
C GLY A 109 4.41 -20.15 29.03
N GLY A 110 3.25 -20.39 29.65
CA GLY A 110 2.01 -20.68 28.94
C GLY A 110 1.93 -22.13 28.46
N LEU A 111 1.48 -22.33 27.22
CA LEU A 111 1.39 -23.65 26.56
C LEU A 111 2.73 -24.16 25.98
N ALA A 112 3.84 -23.49 26.29
CA ALA A 112 5.16 -23.88 25.82
C ALA A 112 5.72 -25.07 26.62
N ASN A 113 5.96 -26.21 25.94
CA ASN A 113 6.52 -27.41 26.58
C ASN A 113 8.05 -27.34 26.78
N ILE A 114 8.74 -26.52 25.97
CA ILE A 114 10.20 -26.37 25.94
C ILE A 114 10.52 -24.88 25.74
N PRO A 115 11.63 -24.35 26.29
CA PRO A 115 12.02 -22.96 26.11
C PRO A 115 12.15 -22.55 24.63
N HIS A 116 11.41 -21.52 24.23
CA HIS A 116 11.46 -20.92 22.89
C HIS A 116 10.91 -19.49 22.91
N LEU A 117 11.14 -18.76 21.82
CA LEU A 117 10.44 -17.51 21.52
C LEU A 117 9.40 -17.79 20.44
N HIS A 118 8.13 -17.52 20.71
CA HIS A 118 7.12 -17.37 19.66
C HIS A 118 7.10 -15.92 19.20
N PHE A 119 7.37 -15.69 17.91
CA PHE A 119 7.44 -14.39 17.28
C PHE A 119 6.40 -14.26 16.18
N GLY A 120 5.55 -13.24 16.26
CA GLY A 120 4.50 -12.98 15.27
C GLY A 120 4.56 -11.56 14.72
N LEU A 121 4.09 -11.38 13.48
CA LEU A 121 3.95 -10.07 12.83
C LEU A 121 2.52 -9.88 12.32
N ARG A 122 1.95 -8.69 12.52
CA ARG A 122 0.75 -8.25 11.82
C ARG A 122 1.08 -7.01 11.00
N ILE A 123 0.74 -7.00 9.72
CA ILE A 123 1.11 -5.93 8.79
C ILE A 123 -0.15 -5.18 8.40
N ILE A 124 -0.16 -3.86 8.49
CA ILE A 124 -1.33 -3.06 8.13
C ILE A 124 -1.50 -3.03 6.60
N PRO A 125 -2.76 -3.17 6.09
CA PRO A 125 -3.94 -3.58 6.84
C PRO A 125 -3.94 -5.09 7.12
N TYR A 126 -4.42 -5.50 8.29
CA TYR A 126 -4.66 -6.90 8.62
C TYR A 126 -6.09 -7.11 9.13
N SER A 127 -6.64 -8.32 8.92
CA SER A 127 -7.94 -8.72 9.44
C SER A 127 -7.77 -9.88 10.41
N VAL A 128 -8.42 -9.80 11.58
CA VAL A 128 -8.35 -10.88 12.58
C VAL A 128 -9.21 -12.10 12.25
N GLY A 129 -10.10 -11.99 11.25
CA GLY A 129 -10.97 -13.07 10.78
C GLY A 129 -10.43 -13.85 9.58
N ASP A 130 -9.16 -13.64 9.21
CA ASP A 130 -8.52 -14.20 8.00
C ASP A 130 -8.06 -15.66 8.13
N GLY A 131 -8.36 -16.32 9.25
CA GLY A 131 -7.86 -17.66 9.59
C GLY A 131 -6.39 -17.68 10.06
N TRP A 132 -5.74 -16.51 10.16
CA TRP A 132 -4.40 -16.32 10.71
C TRP A 132 -4.39 -15.32 11.88
N CYS A 133 -5.55 -14.79 12.28
CA CYS A 133 -5.68 -13.76 13.31
C CYS A 133 -4.93 -12.46 12.94
N GLY A 134 -4.85 -12.16 11.64
CA GLY A 134 -4.14 -11.02 11.07
C GLY A 134 -2.62 -11.17 11.05
N TYR A 135 -2.08 -12.33 11.44
CA TYR A 135 -0.65 -12.58 11.42
C TYR A 135 -0.17 -12.95 10.00
N SER A 136 1.01 -12.44 9.65
CA SER A 136 1.72 -12.73 8.41
C SER A 136 2.97 -13.54 8.72
N ASP A 137 3.40 -14.40 7.79
CA ASP A 137 4.62 -15.20 7.93
C ASP A 137 5.85 -14.32 8.23
N PRO A 138 6.48 -14.44 9.42
CA PRO A 138 7.66 -13.63 9.78
C PRO A 138 8.95 -14.07 9.10
N GLN A 139 9.10 -15.35 8.72
CA GLN A 139 10.33 -15.91 8.15
C GLN A 139 10.88 -15.04 7.03
N PRO A 140 10.06 -14.63 6.08
CA PRO A 140 10.56 -13.98 4.91
C PRO A 140 10.93 -12.51 5.24
N TYR A 141 10.51 -11.97 6.40
CA TYR A 141 10.98 -10.70 6.96
C TYR A 141 12.30 -10.79 7.73
N LEU A 142 12.59 -11.94 8.34
CA LEU A 142 13.80 -12.16 9.12
C LEU A 142 14.98 -12.60 8.27
N ASP A 143 14.74 -13.42 7.23
CA ASP A 143 15.72 -13.75 6.18
C ASP A 143 16.30 -12.49 5.52
N ARG A 144 15.57 -11.38 5.65
CA ARG A 144 15.99 -10.08 5.16
C ARG A 144 17.25 -9.61 5.88
N LEU A 145 17.29 -9.74 7.19
CA LEU A 145 18.36 -9.17 7.99
C LEU A 145 19.71 -9.88 7.82
N THR A 146 19.72 -11.05 7.17
CA THR A 146 20.87 -11.96 7.14
C THR A 146 21.44 -12.18 5.72
N GLN A 147 20.83 -11.65 4.67
CA GLN A 147 21.33 -11.76 3.28
C GLN A 147 21.74 -10.40 2.70
N PRO A 148 22.90 -10.28 2.02
CA PRO A 148 23.26 -9.05 1.30
C PRO A 148 22.41 -8.93 0.04
N ARG A 149 21.47 -7.97 -0.02
CA ARG A 149 20.77 -7.65 -1.27
C ARG A 149 20.62 -6.15 -1.50
N GLY A 150 20.44 -5.83 -2.77
CA GLY A 150 20.48 -4.51 -3.36
C GLY A 150 19.36 -3.55 -3.02
N ALA A 151 19.51 -2.28 -3.39
CA ALA A 151 18.45 -1.28 -3.31
C ALA A 151 17.23 -1.71 -4.16
N ILE A 152 15.99 -1.59 -3.65
CA ILE A 152 14.80 -1.97 -4.45
C ILE A 152 14.63 -1.11 -5.72
N ILE A 153 15.20 0.09 -5.67
CA ILE A 153 15.25 1.03 -6.76
C ILE A 153 16.56 0.84 -7.52
N GLY A 154 16.44 0.71 -8.84
CA GLY A 154 17.54 0.79 -9.79
C GLY A 154 17.22 1.68 -10.96
N PRO A 155 18.09 1.73 -11.98
CA PRO A 155 17.87 2.52 -13.19
C PRO A 155 17.15 1.77 -14.31
N HIS A 156 16.35 2.50 -15.08
CA HIS A 156 16.11 2.21 -16.49
C HIS A 156 17.26 2.82 -17.28
N ILE A 157 17.99 2.05 -18.07
CA ILE A 157 19.20 2.49 -18.76
C ILE A 157 18.94 2.69 -20.25
N ILE A 158 19.31 3.86 -20.76
CA ILE A 158 19.30 4.21 -22.19
C ILE A 158 20.72 4.56 -22.65
N GLY A 159 21.14 3.97 -23.77
CA GLY A 159 22.44 4.25 -24.39
C GLY A 159 23.60 3.37 -23.91
N GLY A 160 23.31 2.16 -23.42
CA GLY A 160 24.31 1.13 -23.06
C GLY A 160 24.76 1.19 -21.59
N VAL A 161 25.29 0.07 -21.10
CA VAL A 161 25.63 -0.11 -19.67
C VAL A 161 27.12 0.08 -19.36
N HIS A 162 28.01 -0.01 -20.37
CA HIS A 162 29.47 -0.01 -20.16
C HIS A 162 29.97 1.17 -19.33
N ARG A 163 29.45 2.38 -19.59
CA ARG A 163 29.82 3.62 -18.88
C ARG A 163 29.27 3.71 -17.45
N HIS A 164 28.42 2.76 -17.05
CA HIS A 164 27.73 2.74 -15.76
C HIS A 164 28.16 1.57 -14.87
N LEU A 165 29.03 0.67 -15.34
CA LEU A 165 29.38 -0.56 -14.60
C LEU A 165 29.95 -0.28 -13.20
N ASP A 166 30.85 0.69 -13.04
CA ASP A 166 31.42 1.02 -11.72
C ASP A 166 30.36 1.59 -10.76
N LEU A 167 29.44 2.40 -11.29
CA LEU A 167 28.30 2.92 -10.54
C LEU A 167 27.37 1.78 -10.11
N LEU A 168 26.98 0.91 -11.04
CA LEU A 168 26.07 -0.21 -10.81
C LEU A 168 26.69 -1.22 -9.84
N ASN A 169 27.99 -1.49 -9.93
CA ASN A 169 28.70 -2.37 -9.01
C ASN A 169 28.68 -1.83 -7.56
N ARG A 170 28.75 -0.50 -7.37
CA ARG A 170 28.59 0.10 -6.04
C ARG A 170 27.14 0.07 -5.58
N TRP A 171 26.21 0.41 -6.48
CA TRP A 171 24.79 0.54 -6.19
C TRP A 171 24.14 -0.81 -5.87
N GLN A 172 24.46 -1.86 -6.63
CA GLN A 172 23.80 -3.17 -6.58
C GLN A 172 22.27 -3.02 -6.59
N PRO A 173 21.63 -2.46 -7.63
CA PRO A 173 20.17 -2.32 -7.63
C PRO A 173 19.48 -3.69 -7.77
N ARG A 174 18.25 -3.82 -7.27
CA ARG A 174 17.49 -5.08 -7.35
C ARG A 174 16.90 -5.32 -8.73
N ALA A 175 16.49 -4.27 -9.42
CA ALA A 175 16.03 -4.34 -10.79
C ALA A 175 16.76 -3.32 -11.66
N ILE A 176 17.10 -3.71 -12.88
CA ILE A 176 17.57 -2.82 -13.94
C ILE A 176 16.74 -3.12 -15.17
N LEU A 177 16.27 -2.09 -15.85
CA LEU A 177 15.79 -2.21 -17.21
C LEU A 177 16.89 -1.70 -18.15
N VAL A 178 17.16 -2.44 -19.23
CA VAL A 178 18.08 -2.00 -20.27
C VAL A 178 17.32 -1.92 -21.59
N LEU A 179 17.32 -0.73 -22.19
CA LEU A 179 16.78 -0.53 -23.54
C LEU A 179 17.80 -1.00 -24.58
N ASP A 180 17.34 -1.81 -25.53
CA ASP A 180 18.12 -2.39 -26.62
C ASP A 180 19.40 -3.11 -26.17
N PRO A 181 19.30 -4.09 -25.25
CA PRO A 181 20.45 -4.79 -24.72
C PRO A 181 21.22 -5.52 -25.82
N ASN A 182 22.51 -5.74 -25.57
CA ASN A 182 23.37 -6.62 -26.36
C ASN A 182 24.06 -7.66 -25.46
N PRO A 183 24.45 -8.83 -25.99
CA PRO A 183 24.91 -9.94 -25.16
C PRO A 183 26.18 -9.63 -24.35
N THR A 184 27.14 -8.93 -24.97
CA THR A 184 28.42 -8.58 -24.34
C THR A 184 28.22 -7.68 -23.13
N GLU A 185 27.44 -6.62 -23.28
CA GLU A 185 27.15 -5.70 -22.18
C GLU A 185 26.33 -6.35 -21.07
N MET A 186 25.39 -7.24 -21.41
CA MET A 186 24.59 -7.93 -20.39
C MET A 186 25.42 -8.92 -19.58
N ALA A 187 26.44 -9.56 -20.18
CA ALA A 187 27.38 -10.40 -19.43
C ALA A 187 28.18 -9.57 -18.41
N LEU A 188 28.70 -8.40 -18.81
CA LEU A 188 29.40 -7.47 -17.92
C LEU A 188 28.48 -6.94 -16.81
N LEU A 189 27.23 -6.61 -17.14
CA LEU A 189 26.25 -6.17 -16.15
C LEU A 189 25.98 -7.27 -15.13
N ARG A 190 25.78 -8.52 -15.57
CA ARG A 190 25.57 -9.65 -14.67
C ARG A 190 26.77 -9.90 -13.76
N GLU A 191 27.99 -9.74 -14.26
CA GLU A 191 29.19 -9.83 -13.43
C GLU A 191 29.25 -8.72 -12.37
N ALA A 192 28.98 -7.48 -12.77
CA ALA A 192 28.95 -6.34 -11.86
C ALA A 192 27.81 -6.43 -10.84
N CYS A 193 26.69 -7.05 -11.19
CA CYS A 193 25.43 -7.07 -10.45
C CYS A 193 24.82 -8.49 -10.45
N PRO A 194 25.44 -9.45 -9.73
CA PRO A 194 25.11 -10.88 -9.86
C PRO A 194 23.68 -11.23 -9.45
N HIS A 195 23.07 -10.45 -8.55
CA HIS A 195 21.75 -10.72 -7.97
C HIS A 195 20.64 -9.80 -8.49
N THR A 196 20.94 -8.94 -9.46
CA THR A 196 19.98 -8.00 -10.01
C THR A 196 19.04 -8.68 -10.99
N VAL A 197 17.76 -8.37 -10.92
CA VAL A 197 16.79 -8.72 -11.97
C VAL A 197 17.01 -7.79 -13.15
N ILE A 198 17.36 -8.36 -14.29
CA ILE A 198 17.62 -7.63 -15.53
C ILE A 198 16.42 -7.81 -16.45
N VAL A 199 15.73 -6.71 -16.74
CA VAL A 199 14.70 -6.64 -17.78
C VAL A 199 15.34 -6.07 -19.05
N GLY A 200 15.33 -6.85 -20.13
CA GLY A 200 15.74 -6.39 -21.45
C GLY A 200 14.53 -5.93 -22.25
N ARG A 201 14.52 -4.69 -22.71
CA ARG A 201 13.46 -4.16 -23.58
C ARG A 201 14.02 -3.91 -24.98
N VAL A 202 13.45 -4.55 -25.99
CA VAL A 202 13.75 -4.19 -27.40
C VAL A 202 12.89 -3.01 -27.79
N PHE A 203 13.49 -1.95 -28.32
CA PHE A 203 12.76 -0.77 -28.76
C PHE A 203 12.21 -0.98 -30.17
N GLU A 204 10.90 -0.81 -30.32
CA GLU A 204 10.23 -0.60 -31.60
C GLU A 204 9.21 0.54 -31.38
N PRO A 205 8.89 1.36 -32.39
CA PRO A 205 7.93 2.43 -32.23
C PRO A 205 6.55 1.90 -31.80
N ASP A 206 5.96 2.48 -30.75
CA ASP A 206 4.72 1.99 -30.15
C ASP A 206 3.58 1.84 -31.18
N HIS A 207 3.46 2.80 -32.12
CA HIS A 207 2.46 2.74 -33.19
C HIS A 207 2.65 1.55 -34.16
N GLU A 208 3.89 1.08 -34.37
CA GLU A 208 4.14 -0.11 -35.19
C GLU A 208 3.69 -1.38 -34.45
N ILE A 209 4.01 -1.47 -33.15
CA ILE A 209 3.57 -2.56 -32.29
C ILE A 209 2.03 -2.62 -32.26
N ASP A 210 1.38 -1.48 -31.98
CA ASP A 210 -0.08 -1.32 -31.98
C ASP A 210 -0.71 -1.84 -33.28
N ASN A 211 -0.21 -1.36 -34.42
CA ASN A 211 -0.76 -1.73 -35.74
C ASN A 211 -0.58 -3.22 -36.05
N ARG A 212 0.56 -3.80 -35.69
CA ARG A 212 0.82 -5.23 -35.90
C ARG A 212 -0.08 -6.09 -35.03
N ILE A 213 -0.23 -5.76 -33.74
CA ILE A 213 -1.11 -6.49 -32.83
C ILE A 213 -2.56 -6.40 -33.31
N ARG A 214 -3.04 -5.20 -33.70
CA ARG A 214 -4.39 -5.03 -34.24
C ARG A 214 -4.63 -5.80 -35.53
N SER A 215 -3.60 -5.93 -36.37
CA SER A 215 -3.70 -6.69 -37.63
C SER A 215 -3.74 -8.19 -37.38
N ASN A 216 -2.82 -8.71 -36.56
CA ASN A 216 -2.72 -10.12 -36.22
C ASN A 216 -1.86 -10.32 -34.95
N PRO A 217 -2.46 -10.54 -33.77
CA PRO A 217 -1.72 -10.70 -32.51
C PRO A 217 -0.68 -11.83 -32.53
N HIS A 218 -0.96 -12.95 -33.22
CA HIS A 218 -0.04 -14.09 -33.28
C HIS A 218 1.17 -13.83 -34.19
N GLU A 219 0.98 -13.13 -35.32
CA GLU A 219 2.11 -12.71 -36.16
C GLU A 219 2.95 -11.63 -35.48
N ALA A 220 2.30 -10.68 -34.79
CA ALA A 220 3.00 -9.69 -33.99
C ALA A 220 3.85 -10.37 -32.90
N ALA A 221 3.34 -11.41 -32.23
CA ALA A 221 4.09 -12.17 -31.23
C ALA A 221 5.32 -12.88 -31.81
N ARG A 222 5.20 -13.49 -33.01
CA ARG A 222 6.34 -14.08 -33.72
C ARG A 222 7.39 -13.02 -34.10
N TRP A 223 6.94 -11.89 -34.62
CA TRP A 223 7.83 -10.78 -34.95
C TRP A 223 8.57 -10.25 -33.71
N ALA A 224 7.87 -10.05 -32.59
CA ALA A 224 8.47 -9.65 -31.33
C ALA A 224 9.50 -10.67 -30.81
N HIS A 225 9.19 -11.96 -30.93
CA HIS A 225 10.10 -13.05 -30.60
C HIS A 225 11.38 -13.00 -31.45
N ASP A 226 11.27 -12.87 -32.77
CA ASP A 226 12.42 -12.81 -33.68
C ASP A 226 13.32 -11.61 -33.36
N LYS A 227 12.71 -10.46 -33.03
CA LYS A 227 13.43 -9.25 -32.60
C LYS A 227 14.20 -9.45 -31.29
N ILE A 228 13.58 -10.12 -30.30
CA ILE A 228 14.25 -10.50 -29.05
C ILE A 228 15.41 -11.46 -29.34
N MET A 229 15.20 -12.46 -30.20
CA MET A 229 16.23 -13.44 -30.55
C MET A 229 17.45 -12.80 -31.22
N GLY A 230 17.25 -11.74 -32.01
CA GLY A 230 18.34 -10.94 -32.57
C GLY A 230 19.23 -10.24 -31.54
N ARG A 231 18.77 -10.08 -30.30
CA ARG A 231 19.48 -9.41 -29.19
C ARG A 231 19.68 -10.32 -27.98
N PHE A 232 19.34 -11.59 -28.09
CA PHE A 232 19.18 -12.49 -26.95
C PHE A 232 20.45 -12.61 -26.12
N SER A 233 20.27 -12.54 -24.80
CA SER A 233 21.33 -12.75 -23.83
C SER A 233 20.79 -13.57 -22.66
N PRO A 234 21.47 -14.65 -22.25
CA PRO A 234 21.07 -15.43 -21.08
C PRO A 234 21.25 -14.67 -19.76
N ALA A 235 21.94 -13.52 -19.78
CA ALA A 235 22.08 -12.66 -18.62
C ALA A 235 20.81 -11.82 -18.33
N VAL A 236 19.89 -11.72 -19.30
CA VAL A 236 18.60 -11.04 -19.13
C VAL A 236 17.58 -12.03 -18.54
N ASP A 237 16.95 -11.66 -17.42
CA ASP A 237 15.97 -12.51 -16.73
C ASP A 237 14.60 -12.47 -17.41
N TYR A 238 14.16 -11.27 -17.82
CA TYR A 238 12.86 -11.05 -18.44
C TYR A 238 12.94 -10.15 -19.67
N TRP A 239 12.23 -10.51 -20.72
CA TRP A 239 12.16 -9.74 -21.96
C TRP A 239 10.84 -8.99 -22.10
N GLN A 240 10.92 -7.66 -22.15
CA GLN A 240 9.82 -6.75 -22.47
C GLN A 240 9.87 -6.39 -23.97
N PHE A 241 8.70 -6.13 -24.56
CA PHE A 241 8.60 -5.70 -25.95
C PHE A 241 7.54 -4.62 -26.13
N ALA A 242 6.29 -4.91 -25.78
CA ALA A 242 5.22 -3.93 -25.68
C ALA A 242 5.56 -2.85 -24.63
N ASN A 243 5.16 -1.61 -24.90
CA ASN A 243 5.32 -0.47 -24.01
C ASN A 243 4.14 0.47 -24.14
N GLU A 244 3.25 0.49 -23.15
CA GLU A 244 2.10 1.39 -23.13
C GLU A 244 1.15 1.29 -24.35
N VAL A 245 1.13 0.13 -25.02
CA VAL A 245 0.33 -0.17 -26.21
C VAL A 245 -1.04 -0.77 -25.85
N LEU A 246 -2.07 -0.47 -26.65
CA LEU A 246 -3.40 -1.09 -26.57
C LEU A 246 -4.07 -1.13 -25.17
N GLN A 247 -3.86 -0.11 -24.34
CA GLN A 247 -4.29 -0.09 -22.93
C GLN A 247 -5.78 0.27 -22.69
N ARG A 248 -6.60 0.23 -23.73
CA ARG A 248 -8.03 0.57 -23.70
C ARG A 248 -8.89 -0.66 -23.91
N GLU A 249 -10.19 -0.56 -23.62
CA GLU A 249 -11.12 -1.69 -23.60
C GLU A 249 -11.14 -2.45 -24.93
N ASP A 250 -11.04 -1.75 -26.06
CA ASP A 250 -10.96 -2.34 -27.40
C ASP A 250 -9.62 -3.03 -27.71
N GLY A 251 -8.54 -2.58 -27.07
CA GLY A 251 -7.17 -3.03 -27.31
C GLY A 251 -6.73 -4.19 -26.42
N LEU A 252 -7.17 -4.20 -25.15
CA LEU A 252 -6.71 -5.18 -24.16
C LEU A 252 -6.95 -6.63 -24.54
N PRO A 253 -8.10 -7.03 -25.15
CA PRO A 253 -8.28 -8.40 -25.61
C PRO A 253 -7.26 -8.82 -26.68
N LEU A 254 -6.86 -7.89 -27.55
CA LEU A 254 -5.84 -8.13 -28.60
C LEU A 254 -4.45 -8.22 -27.99
N LEU A 255 -4.13 -7.34 -27.04
CA LEU A 255 -2.89 -7.39 -26.28
C LEU A 255 -2.77 -8.70 -25.49
N ASN A 256 -3.86 -9.16 -24.86
CA ASN A 256 -3.91 -10.45 -24.16
C ASN A 256 -3.57 -11.62 -25.11
N GLN A 257 -4.13 -11.64 -26.32
CA GLN A 257 -3.80 -12.67 -27.33
C GLN A 257 -2.33 -12.61 -27.75
N PHE A 258 -1.81 -11.40 -27.98
CA PHE A 258 -0.39 -11.19 -28.30
C PHE A 258 0.52 -11.71 -27.18
N GLU A 259 0.25 -11.36 -25.93
CA GLU A 259 1.08 -11.76 -24.79
C GLU A 259 1.03 -13.26 -24.52
N LEU A 260 -0.13 -13.90 -24.66
CA LEU A 260 -0.26 -15.35 -24.57
C LEU A 260 0.60 -16.06 -25.62
N ALA A 261 0.53 -15.61 -26.88
CA ALA A 261 1.32 -16.18 -27.98
C ALA A 261 2.83 -15.92 -27.79
N ARG A 262 3.20 -14.74 -27.26
CA ARG A 262 4.60 -14.39 -26.99
C ARG A 262 5.19 -15.21 -25.86
N MET A 263 4.43 -15.45 -24.79
CA MET A 263 4.83 -16.33 -23.69
C MET A 263 5.02 -17.77 -24.16
N GLU A 264 4.11 -18.29 -24.99
CA GLU A 264 4.25 -19.64 -25.56
C GLU A 264 5.56 -19.79 -26.38
N LEU A 265 5.88 -18.82 -27.23
CA LEU A 265 7.15 -18.80 -27.97
C LEU A 265 8.36 -18.68 -27.02
N ALA A 266 8.23 -17.92 -25.94
CA ALA A 266 9.28 -17.75 -24.95
C ALA A 266 9.59 -19.03 -24.18
N GLU A 267 8.55 -19.73 -23.75
CA GLU A 267 8.64 -21.03 -23.08
C GLU A 267 9.31 -22.06 -23.98
N ALA A 268 8.91 -22.14 -25.25
CA ALA A 268 9.50 -23.04 -26.25
C ALA A 268 10.99 -22.78 -26.49
N ASN A 269 11.47 -21.58 -26.18
CA ASN A 269 12.87 -21.16 -26.36
C ASN A 269 13.58 -20.84 -25.05
N ASN A 270 13.03 -21.30 -23.92
CA ASN A 270 13.63 -21.21 -22.59
C ASN A 270 14.03 -19.79 -22.13
N TYR A 271 13.17 -18.80 -22.39
CA TYR A 271 13.27 -17.47 -21.77
C TYR A 271 11.93 -17.05 -21.15
N ARG A 272 11.92 -15.92 -20.44
CA ARG A 272 10.72 -15.39 -19.78
C ARG A 272 10.38 -13.99 -20.26
N CYS A 273 9.09 -13.70 -20.34
CA CYS A 273 8.55 -12.40 -20.69
C CYS A 273 8.33 -11.52 -19.46
N ALA A 274 8.55 -10.22 -19.64
CA ALA A 274 7.86 -9.18 -18.90
C ALA A 274 6.71 -8.67 -19.78
N ILE A 275 5.46 -8.89 -19.37
CA ILE A 275 4.26 -8.65 -20.19
C ILE A 275 3.58 -7.32 -19.86
N LEU A 276 2.77 -6.81 -20.79
CA LEU A 276 1.86 -5.66 -20.67
C LEU A 276 2.55 -4.29 -20.64
N ALA A 277 3.46 -4.03 -19.70
CA ALA A 277 4.15 -2.76 -19.52
C ALA A 277 3.19 -1.55 -19.56
N PHE A 278 2.18 -1.60 -18.70
CA PHE A 278 1.14 -0.58 -18.65
C PHE A 278 1.64 0.74 -18.05
N SER A 279 1.09 1.84 -18.56
CA SER A 279 1.30 3.18 -18.03
C SER A 279 0.61 3.37 -16.68
N VAL A 280 1.00 4.43 -16.00
CA VAL A 280 0.38 4.85 -14.75
C VAL A 280 -1.08 5.16 -14.99
N GLY A 281 -1.91 4.53 -14.18
CA GLY A 281 -3.35 4.69 -14.27
C GLY A 281 -4.04 3.79 -15.27
N ASN A 282 -3.29 2.98 -16.03
CA ASN A 282 -3.83 2.07 -17.03
C ASN A 282 -3.56 0.58 -16.74
N PRO A 283 -4.45 -0.31 -17.21
CA PRO A 283 -5.70 0.04 -17.87
C PRO A 283 -6.67 0.70 -16.88
N ASP A 284 -7.52 1.58 -17.41
CA ASP A 284 -8.36 2.45 -16.58
C ASP A 284 -9.14 1.63 -15.55
N LEU A 285 -9.38 2.22 -14.38
CA LEU A 285 -10.03 1.54 -13.28
C LEU A 285 -11.35 2.25 -13.06
N PRO A 286 -12.44 1.82 -13.72
CA PRO A 286 -13.76 2.42 -13.53
C PRO A 286 -14.08 2.53 -12.04
N GLU A 287 -14.67 3.65 -11.64
CA GLU A 287 -15.03 3.95 -10.24
C GLU A 287 -15.93 2.86 -9.65
N THR A 288 -16.85 2.34 -10.47
CA THR A 288 -17.80 1.28 -10.11
C THR A 288 -17.22 -0.13 -10.16
N ASP A 289 -16.09 -0.32 -10.85
CA ASP A 289 -15.43 -1.62 -10.99
C ASP A 289 -13.94 -1.46 -11.33
N ARG A 290 -13.13 -1.28 -10.29
CA ARG A 290 -11.69 -1.07 -10.40
C ARG A 290 -10.95 -2.26 -11.04
N MET A 291 -11.57 -3.44 -11.21
CA MET A 291 -10.93 -4.60 -11.84
C MET A 291 -11.43 -4.90 -13.26
N ALA A 292 -12.43 -4.17 -13.77
CA ALA A 292 -13.06 -4.43 -15.06
C ALA A 292 -12.05 -4.63 -16.19
N MET A 293 -11.10 -3.71 -16.32
CA MET A 293 -10.13 -3.74 -17.40
C MET A 293 -9.03 -4.78 -17.18
N TRP A 294 -8.59 -4.98 -15.93
CA TRP A 294 -7.62 -6.02 -15.60
C TRP A 294 -8.16 -7.42 -15.94
N ARG A 295 -9.46 -7.67 -15.77
CA ARG A 295 -10.08 -8.96 -16.14
C ARG A 295 -9.91 -9.31 -17.62
N LEU A 296 -9.77 -8.33 -18.51
CA LEU A 296 -9.56 -8.56 -19.94
C LEU A 296 -8.19 -9.17 -20.25
N VAL A 297 -7.23 -9.07 -19.33
CA VAL A 297 -5.86 -9.61 -19.46
C VAL A 297 -5.55 -10.71 -18.42
N TYR A 298 -6.55 -11.15 -17.66
CA TYR A 298 -6.41 -12.24 -16.68
C TYR A 298 -5.80 -13.52 -17.26
N PRO A 299 -6.16 -13.99 -18.46
CA PRO A 299 -5.53 -15.17 -19.04
C PRO A 299 -4.00 -15.03 -19.18
N ALA A 300 -3.51 -13.85 -19.60
CA ALA A 300 -2.07 -13.61 -19.68
C ALA A 300 -1.42 -13.56 -18.28
N ILE A 301 -2.07 -12.95 -17.28
CA ILE A 301 -1.56 -12.89 -15.91
C ILE A 301 -1.53 -14.28 -15.26
N GLU A 302 -2.55 -15.10 -15.49
CA GLU A 302 -2.63 -16.48 -15.02
C GLU A 302 -1.48 -17.32 -15.59
N ARG A 303 -1.25 -17.23 -16.91
CA ARG A 303 -0.11 -17.91 -17.54
C ARG A 303 1.22 -17.39 -17.00
N ALA A 304 1.34 -16.09 -16.77
CA ALA A 304 2.54 -15.51 -16.19
C ALA A 304 2.83 -16.09 -14.80
N GLU A 305 1.82 -16.21 -13.94
CA GLU A 305 1.94 -16.88 -12.64
C GLU A 305 2.37 -18.34 -12.79
N ALA A 306 1.71 -19.09 -13.68
CA ALA A 306 1.92 -20.52 -13.84
C ALA A 306 3.30 -20.88 -14.41
N GLN A 307 3.83 -20.06 -15.32
CA GLN A 307 5.06 -20.35 -16.08
C GLN A 307 6.26 -19.53 -15.61
N GLY A 308 6.08 -18.65 -14.62
CA GLY A 308 7.14 -17.80 -14.08
C GLY A 308 7.52 -16.64 -15.00
N HIS A 309 6.57 -16.08 -15.74
CA HIS A 309 6.71 -14.76 -16.34
C HIS A 309 6.35 -13.67 -15.33
N VAL A 310 6.58 -12.40 -15.69
CA VAL A 310 6.30 -11.25 -14.82
C VAL A 310 5.42 -10.24 -15.52
N VAL A 311 4.65 -9.49 -14.74
CA VAL A 311 3.87 -8.36 -15.24
C VAL A 311 4.69 -7.08 -15.09
N ALA A 312 4.92 -6.37 -16.19
CA ALA A 312 5.54 -5.05 -16.18
C ALA A 312 4.47 -3.95 -16.07
N VAL A 313 4.78 -2.91 -15.30
CA VAL A 313 3.97 -1.68 -15.22
C VAL A 313 4.86 -0.47 -15.00
N HIS A 314 4.33 0.72 -15.23
CA HIS A 314 4.94 2.01 -15.00
C HIS A 314 4.20 2.73 -13.88
N GLN A 315 4.95 3.49 -13.09
CA GLN A 315 4.43 4.23 -11.94
C GLN A 315 5.15 5.57 -11.81
N TYR A 316 4.43 6.65 -11.99
CA TYR A 316 4.98 8.00 -11.92
C TYR A 316 4.15 8.87 -10.97
N GLY A 317 4.82 9.85 -10.37
CA GLY A 317 4.20 10.91 -9.58
C GLY A 317 4.42 12.29 -10.20
N ALA A 318 3.64 13.26 -9.75
CA ALA A 318 3.84 14.69 -10.00
C ALA A 318 3.15 15.52 -8.90
N PRO A 319 3.62 16.72 -8.55
CA PRO A 319 4.96 17.25 -8.85
C PRO A 319 6.10 16.53 -8.10
N ASP A 320 5.74 15.60 -7.21
CA ASP A 320 6.65 14.77 -6.43
C ASP A 320 6.11 13.33 -6.35
N LEU A 321 6.88 12.40 -5.77
CA LEU A 321 6.50 10.98 -5.68
C LEU A 321 5.38 10.66 -4.67
N PHE A 322 5.01 11.59 -3.79
CA PHE A 322 4.09 11.40 -2.66
C PHE A 322 2.95 12.43 -2.64
N SER A 323 2.66 13.07 -3.77
CA SER A 323 1.71 14.18 -3.81
C SER A 323 0.31 13.70 -3.42
N PRO A 324 -0.31 14.27 -2.35
CA PRO A 324 -1.59 13.79 -1.85
C PRO A 324 -2.75 13.97 -2.85
N ALA A 325 -2.63 14.93 -3.78
CA ALA A 325 -3.63 15.16 -4.83
C ALA A 325 -3.60 14.07 -5.92
N LEU A 326 -2.49 13.35 -6.05
CA LEU A 326 -2.24 12.34 -7.07
C LEU A 326 -1.72 11.03 -6.47
N ASP A 327 -1.94 10.80 -5.16
CA ASP A 327 -1.35 9.72 -4.35
C ASP A 327 -1.72 8.31 -4.88
N TRP A 328 -2.66 8.28 -5.82
CA TRP A 328 -3.13 7.11 -6.54
C TRP A 328 -2.34 6.77 -7.82
N TYR A 329 -1.38 7.58 -8.27
CA TYR A 329 -0.64 7.32 -9.51
C TYR A 329 0.63 6.51 -9.23
N ALA A 330 1.55 7.01 -8.41
CA ALA A 330 2.82 6.33 -8.14
C ALA A 330 2.67 5.03 -7.33
N PHE A 331 1.55 4.86 -6.61
CA PHE A 331 1.29 3.68 -5.76
C PHE A 331 -0.01 2.93 -6.14
N ARG A 332 -0.51 3.14 -7.36
CA ARG A 332 -1.78 2.56 -7.82
C ARG A 332 -1.81 1.04 -7.72
N LEU A 333 -0.74 0.40 -8.19
CA LEU A 333 -0.61 -1.05 -8.23
C LEU A 333 -0.79 -1.63 -6.82
N GLU A 334 -0.07 -1.04 -5.87
CA GLU A 334 0.02 -1.46 -4.47
C GLU A 334 -1.31 -1.34 -3.73
N HIS A 335 -2.04 -0.26 -3.98
CA HIS A 335 -3.27 0.08 -3.25
C HIS A 335 -4.54 -0.47 -3.90
N GLN A 336 -4.63 -0.40 -5.23
CA GLN A 336 -5.85 -0.75 -5.95
C GLN A 336 -5.80 -2.16 -6.54
N VAL A 337 -4.67 -2.56 -7.12
CA VAL A 337 -4.60 -3.75 -7.98
C VAL A 337 -4.14 -5.01 -7.22
N LEU A 338 -2.99 -4.98 -6.55
CA LEU A 338 -2.38 -6.18 -5.95
C LEU A 338 -3.30 -6.89 -4.96
N ARG A 339 -4.09 -6.12 -4.21
CA ARG A 339 -5.04 -6.66 -3.22
C ARG A 339 -6.20 -7.40 -3.87
N ARG A 340 -6.67 -6.89 -5.01
CA ARG A 340 -7.87 -7.38 -5.74
C ARG A 340 -7.56 -8.46 -6.77
N LEU A 341 -6.32 -8.58 -7.22
CA LEU A 341 -5.93 -9.64 -8.16
C LEU A 341 -6.12 -11.04 -7.55
N PRO A 342 -6.72 -12.00 -8.28
CA PRO A 342 -6.84 -13.38 -7.80
C PRO A 342 -5.51 -14.14 -7.85
N TYR A 343 -4.57 -13.69 -8.69
CA TYR A 343 -3.23 -14.25 -8.86
C TYR A 343 -2.28 -13.71 -7.79
N LYS A 344 -2.10 -14.47 -6.71
CA LYS A 344 -1.35 -14.03 -5.51
C LYS A 344 0.16 -14.27 -5.60
N LYS A 345 0.61 -15.18 -6.46
CA LYS A 345 2.02 -15.54 -6.66
C LYS A 345 2.66 -14.79 -7.83
N VAL A 346 1.86 -14.26 -8.77
CA VAL A 346 2.41 -13.52 -9.92
C VAL A 346 3.27 -12.36 -9.44
N GLN A 347 4.43 -12.25 -10.07
CA GLN A 347 5.45 -11.25 -9.78
C GLN A 347 5.31 -10.08 -10.74
N PHE A 348 5.59 -8.89 -10.22
CA PHE A 348 5.57 -7.63 -10.94
C PHE A 348 6.98 -7.06 -11.03
N VAL A 349 7.25 -6.26 -12.06
CA VAL A 349 8.43 -5.40 -12.13
C VAL A 349 7.98 -4.02 -12.59
N ILE A 350 8.40 -2.97 -11.86
CA ILE A 350 8.06 -1.61 -12.26
C ILE A 350 9.18 -1.14 -13.19
N THR A 351 8.89 -1.13 -14.48
CA THR A 351 9.86 -0.92 -15.56
C THR A 351 10.10 0.56 -15.86
N GLU A 352 9.24 1.42 -15.34
CA GLU A 352 9.46 2.86 -15.30
C GLU A 352 8.91 3.46 -14.00
N TYR A 353 9.75 4.16 -13.25
CA TYR A 353 9.42 4.82 -11.99
C TYR A 353 9.97 6.25 -11.95
N GLY A 354 9.31 7.19 -11.27
CA GLY A 354 9.86 8.54 -11.08
C GLY A 354 8.84 9.67 -11.11
N ILE A 355 9.30 10.88 -11.42
CA ILE A 355 8.42 12.03 -11.64
C ILE A 355 8.19 12.22 -13.14
N ASP A 356 6.92 12.31 -13.55
CA ASP A 356 6.51 12.60 -14.92
C ASP A 356 5.53 13.78 -14.99
N GLY A 357 6.00 14.88 -15.56
CA GLY A 357 5.22 16.11 -15.71
C GLY A 357 4.10 16.06 -16.73
N LEU A 358 4.00 15.01 -17.56
CA LEU A 358 2.84 14.83 -18.44
C LEU A 358 1.56 14.53 -17.64
N ILE A 359 1.69 13.99 -16.42
CA ILE A 359 0.56 13.74 -15.51
C ILE A 359 -0.15 15.03 -15.11
N ASP A 360 0.58 16.14 -15.01
CA ASP A 360 0.06 17.48 -14.68
C ASP A 360 -0.41 18.25 -15.95
N GLY A 361 -0.73 17.53 -17.04
CA GLY A 361 -1.25 18.12 -18.28
C GLY A 361 -0.27 19.01 -19.03
N ARG A 362 1.04 18.92 -18.74
CA ARG A 362 2.05 19.75 -19.41
C ARG A 362 2.16 19.38 -20.89
N PRO A 363 2.30 20.37 -21.79
CA PRO A 363 2.32 20.14 -23.24
C PRO A 363 3.60 19.50 -23.75
N GLN A 364 4.66 19.41 -22.92
CA GLN A 364 5.94 18.83 -23.27
C GLN A 364 6.44 17.94 -22.13
N PRO A 365 7.09 16.80 -22.45
CA PRO A 365 7.70 15.94 -21.44
C PRO A 365 8.62 16.71 -20.50
N THR A 366 8.36 16.61 -19.20
CA THR A 366 9.14 17.27 -18.15
C THR A 366 9.36 16.30 -17.01
N GLY A 367 10.60 15.84 -16.85
CA GLY A 367 10.96 14.96 -15.76
C GLY A 367 11.20 15.69 -14.44
N TRP A 368 11.76 14.98 -13.47
CA TRP A 368 12.03 15.47 -12.12
C TRP A 368 12.79 16.82 -12.06
N GLN A 369 13.65 17.11 -13.04
CA GLN A 369 14.43 18.35 -13.10
C GLN A 369 13.56 19.61 -13.20
N GLY A 370 12.31 19.47 -13.67
CA GLY A 370 11.35 20.58 -13.72
C GLY A 370 10.61 20.84 -12.41
N PHE A 371 10.79 19.98 -11.39
CA PHE A 371 10.04 20.02 -10.14
C PHE A 371 10.92 20.11 -8.90
N THR A 372 12.13 19.55 -8.94
CA THR A 372 13.03 19.52 -7.79
C THR A 372 14.50 19.49 -8.21
N ASN A 373 15.42 19.63 -7.24
CA ASN A 373 16.85 19.48 -7.45
C ASN A 373 17.30 18.04 -7.17
N ALA A 374 18.58 17.73 -7.43
CA ALA A 374 19.11 16.37 -7.29
C ALA A 374 18.93 15.82 -5.87
N ASP A 375 19.26 16.60 -4.83
CA ASP A 375 19.12 16.17 -3.44
C ASP A 375 17.66 15.91 -3.07
N GLY A 376 16.75 16.80 -3.46
CA GLY A 376 15.31 16.65 -3.25
C GLY A 376 14.76 15.39 -3.93
N TYR A 377 15.18 15.10 -5.16
CA TYR A 377 14.76 13.89 -5.85
C TYR A 377 15.34 12.62 -5.22
N VAL A 378 16.62 12.65 -4.80
CA VAL A 378 17.25 11.54 -4.08
C VAL A 378 16.54 11.25 -2.76
N GLU A 379 16.18 12.27 -1.96
CA GLU A 379 15.41 12.04 -0.73
C GLU A 379 14.07 11.36 -1.00
N GLN A 380 13.36 11.82 -2.03
CA GLN A 380 12.09 11.23 -2.43
C GLN A 380 12.25 9.77 -2.87
N LEU A 381 13.23 9.47 -3.73
CA LEU A 381 13.50 8.10 -4.17
C LEU A 381 13.96 7.21 -3.01
N LEU A 382 14.83 7.68 -2.11
CA LEU A 382 15.23 6.90 -0.94
C LEU A 382 14.04 6.64 -0.01
N ARG A 383 13.16 7.63 0.19
CA ARG A 383 11.92 7.46 0.96
C ARG A 383 10.97 6.48 0.28
N ALA A 384 10.82 6.58 -1.03
CA ALA A 384 9.98 5.69 -1.83
C ALA A 384 10.51 4.27 -1.75
N GLY A 385 11.82 4.08 -1.93
CA GLY A 385 12.49 2.80 -1.76
C GLY A 385 12.14 2.17 -0.41
N ARG A 386 12.29 2.93 0.69
CA ARG A 386 11.91 2.49 2.06
C ARG A 386 10.42 2.18 2.24
N TYR A 387 9.55 2.78 1.45
CA TYR A 387 8.11 2.56 1.52
C TYR A 387 7.69 1.32 0.71
N LEU A 388 8.19 1.25 -0.52
CA LEU A 388 7.96 0.18 -1.50
C LEU A 388 8.54 -1.15 -1.03
N GLU A 389 9.42 -1.07 -0.04
CA GLU A 389 9.96 -2.18 0.71
C GLU A 389 8.95 -3.29 1.03
N ARG A 390 7.76 -2.89 1.45
CA ARG A 390 6.74 -3.84 1.90
C ARG A 390 6.13 -4.70 0.77
N PHE A 391 6.24 -4.27 -0.49
CA PHE A 391 5.67 -4.96 -1.66
C PHE A 391 6.67 -5.81 -2.42
N SER A 392 7.92 -5.75 -2.01
CA SER A 392 9.07 -6.46 -2.57
C SER A 392 8.95 -7.97 -2.74
N GLY A 393 7.96 -8.56 -2.08
CA GLY A 393 7.53 -9.93 -2.25
C GLY A 393 6.70 -10.19 -3.49
N ARG A 394 5.94 -9.19 -3.95
CA ARG A 394 5.17 -9.24 -5.19
C ARG A 394 5.84 -8.45 -6.30
N ILE A 395 6.71 -7.50 -5.97
CA ILE A 395 7.38 -6.59 -6.88
C ILE A 395 8.89 -6.85 -6.81
N LEU A 396 9.46 -7.24 -7.95
CA LEU A 396 10.86 -7.59 -8.10
C LEU A 396 11.78 -6.38 -7.94
N GLY A 397 11.33 -5.19 -8.33
CA GLY A 397 12.04 -3.92 -8.15
C GLY A 397 11.43 -2.81 -9.01
N TYR A 398 12.01 -1.62 -8.89
CA TYR A 398 11.56 -0.39 -9.55
C TYR A 398 12.72 0.23 -10.31
N THR A 399 12.51 0.57 -11.58
CA THR A 399 13.56 1.13 -12.44
C THR A 399 13.24 2.58 -12.78
N VAL A 400 14.04 3.50 -12.24
CA VAL A 400 13.86 4.94 -12.41
C VAL A 400 14.14 5.34 -13.85
N PHE A 401 13.17 5.97 -14.50
CA PHE A 401 13.33 6.55 -15.83
C PHE A 401 13.97 7.94 -15.69
N THR A 402 15.22 8.16 -16.10
CA THR A 402 16.13 7.21 -16.76
C THR A 402 17.61 7.52 -16.46
N LEU A 403 18.50 6.53 -16.54
CA LEU A 403 19.96 6.70 -16.53
C LEU A 403 20.47 6.74 -17.97
N GLY A 404 20.83 7.94 -18.42
CA GLY A 404 21.01 8.26 -19.84
C GLY A 404 19.67 8.47 -20.54
N HIS A 405 19.68 9.20 -21.66
CA HIS A 405 18.45 9.60 -22.34
C HIS A 405 18.61 9.71 -23.86
N ASN A 406 17.48 9.68 -24.55
CA ASN A 406 17.32 10.20 -25.91
C ASN A 406 16.45 11.46 -25.87
N ALA A 407 16.47 12.29 -26.92
CA ALA A 407 15.49 13.38 -27.03
C ALA A 407 14.07 12.80 -27.13
N PRO A 408 13.04 13.41 -26.48
CA PRO A 408 13.06 14.64 -25.67
C PRO A 408 13.29 14.46 -24.16
N TRP A 409 13.65 13.26 -23.69
CA TRP A 409 13.61 12.85 -22.28
C TRP A 409 14.76 13.35 -21.39
N GLY A 410 15.48 14.40 -21.79
CA GLY A 410 16.68 14.86 -21.07
C GLY A 410 16.42 15.32 -19.63
N THR A 411 15.24 15.86 -19.36
CA THR A 411 14.83 16.32 -18.02
C THR A 411 14.53 15.19 -17.03
N TYR A 412 14.52 13.93 -17.51
CA TYR A 412 14.33 12.73 -16.71
C TYR A 412 15.67 12.07 -16.32
N ASP A 413 16.78 12.49 -16.92
CA ASP A 413 18.08 11.83 -16.71
C ASP A 413 18.54 11.95 -15.26
N ILE A 414 18.91 10.82 -14.65
CA ILE A 414 19.45 10.71 -13.30
C ILE A 414 20.97 10.59 -13.26
N ALA A 415 21.64 10.61 -14.42
CA ALA A 415 23.10 10.55 -14.49
C ALA A 415 23.77 11.67 -13.65
N GLY A 416 24.93 11.35 -13.07
CA GLY A 416 25.66 12.25 -12.18
C GLY A 416 25.13 12.20 -10.74
N ALA A 417 24.89 13.38 -10.15
CA ALA A 417 24.68 13.55 -8.71
C ALA A 417 23.54 12.69 -8.13
N VAL A 418 22.44 12.49 -8.88
CA VAL A 418 21.32 11.66 -8.43
C VAL A 418 21.76 10.19 -8.33
N ALA A 419 22.24 9.61 -9.43
CA ALA A 419 22.63 8.20 -9.45
C ALA A 419 23.81 7.90 -8.50
N ASP A 420 24.81 8.78 -8.42
CA ASP A 420 25.93 8.61 -7.48
C ASP A 420 25.47 8.65 -6.02
N SER A 421 24.54 9.56 -5.69
CA SER A 421 23.97 9.63 -4.35
C SER A 421 23.09 8.41 -4.04
N LEU A 422 22.29 7.93 -4.99
CA LEU A 422 21.54 6.69 -4.81
C LEU A 422 22.49 5.50 -4.59
N ALA A 423 23.55 5.38 -5.36
CA ALA A 423 24.54 4.32 -5.19
C ALA A 423 25.26 4.39 -3.83
N ALA A 424 25.52 5.59 -3.32
CA ALA A 424 26.19 5.79 -2.03
C ALA A 424 25.27 5.66 -0.81
N ARG A 425 24.00 6.04 -0.96
CA ARG A 425 23.06 6.25 0.17
C ARG A 425 21.93 5.23 0.22
N SER A 426 21.71 4.45 -0.84
CA SER A 426 20.72 3.38 -0.79
C SER A 426 21.14 2.36 0.24
N GLN A 427 20.30 2.22 1.27
CA GLN A 427 20.48 1.14 2.23
C GLN A 427 20.18 -0.18 1.52
N ARG A 428 21.07 -1.15 1.72
CA ARG A 428 20.90 -2.52 1.24
C ARG A 428 19.76 -3.15 2.02
N GLY A 429 18.62 -3.29 1.37
CA GLY A 429 17.41 -3.89 1.91
C GLY A 429 17.20 -5.29 1.36
N THR A 430 16.22 -5.98 1.92
CA THR A 430 15.97 -7.40 1.64
C THR A 430 14.50 -7.70 1.87
N TRP A 431 13.99 -8.76 1.25
CA TRP A 431 12.59 -8.84 0.81
C TRP A 431 11.95 -10.20 0.88
N SER A 432 10.62 -10.20 1.02
CA SER A 432 9.81 -11.39 0.85
C SER A 432 8.34 -11.16 0.52
N GLN A 433 7.79 -12.21 -0.10
CA GLN A 433 6.40 -12.48 -0.43
C GLN A 433 5.50 -12.21 0.78
N VAL A 434 4.58 -11.26 0.64
CA VAL A 434 3.45 -11.11 1.55
C VAL A 434 2.41 -12.14 1.11
N ASP A 435 2.06 -13.09 1.97
CA ASP A 435 0.90 -13.96 1.72
C ASP A 435 -0.36 -13.09 1.78
N THR A 436 -1.02 -12.96 0.64
CA THR A 436 -2.22 -12.15 0.43
C THR A 436 -3.50 -12.98 0.44
N SER A 437 -3.41 -14.28 0.78
CA SER A 437 -4.58 -15.13 1.03
C SER A 437 -5.35 -14.73 2.30
N SER A 438 -4.79 -13.84 3.12
CA SER A 438 -5.39 -13.22 4.29
C SER A 438 -6.34 -12.05 3.99
N GLY A 439 -6.45 -11.62 2.73
CA GLY A 439 -7.26 -10.46 2.33
C GLY A 439 -8.76 -10.69 2.21
N GLY A 440 -9.26 -11.92 2.40
CA GLY A 440 -10.69 -12.21 2.49
C GLY A 440 -11.54 -12.04 1.21
N ILE A 441 -11.02 -11.51 0.10
CA ILE A 441 -11.82 -11.30 -1.12
C ILE A 441 -11.93 -12.61 -1.92
N VAL A 442 -13.14 -13.13 -2.06
CA VAL A 442 -13.45 -14.32 -2.87
C VAL A 442 -13.77 -13.90 -4.30
N ALA A 443 -13.32 -14.69 -5.29
CA ALA A 443 -13.65 -14.45 -6.69
C ALA A 443 -15.19 -14.46 -6.88
N GLY A 444 -15.76 -13.32 -7.30
CA GLY A 444 -17.19 -13.17 -7.53
C GLY A 444 -17.92 -12.22 -6.57
N GLU A 445 -17.23 -11.65 -5.57
CA GLU A 445 -17.77 -10.47 -4.88
C GLU A 445 -17.73 -9.28 -5.85
N SER A 446 -18.91 -8.85 -6.32
CA SER A 446 -19.09 -7.51 -6.83
C SER A 446 -18.88 -6.56 -5.66
N ASP A 447 -17.66 -6.04 -5.55
CA ASP A 447 -17.33 -5.03 -4.57
C ASP A 447 -18.18 -3.78 -4.83
N HIS A 448 -19.23 -3.60 -4.04
CA HIS A 448 -20.03 -2.38 -4.02
C HIS A 448 -19.39 -1.32 -3.11
N THR A 449 -18.09 -1.38 -2.81
CA THR A 449 -17.40 -0.22 -2.24
C THR A 449 -17.52 0.92 -3.23
N THR A 450 -18.46 1.82 -2.94
CA THR A 450 -18.50 3.16 -3.48
C THR A 450 -17.12 3.76 -3.35
N ASP A 451 -16.63 4.18 -4.50
CA ASP A 451 -15.34 4.79 -4.70
C ASP A 451 -15.12 5.99 -3.75
N PRO A 452 -13.96 6.10 -3.07
CA PRO A 452 -13.47 7.40 -2.63
C PRO A 452 -12.95 8.15 -3.85
N GLY A 453 -13.85 8.82 -4.57
CA GLY A 453 -13.50 9.87 -5.51
C GLY A 453 -13.85 9.58 -6.95
N GLY A 454 -15.00 10.14 -7.36
CA GLY A 454 -15.28 10.40 -8.75
C GLY A 454 -16.76 10.61 -9.04
N THR A 455 -17.05 11.63 -9.82
CA THR A 455 -18.39 12.18 -10.04
C THR A 455 -18.95 11.68 -11.36
N THR A 456 -20.10 10.99 -11.33
CA THR A 456 -20.92 10.80 -12.52
C THR A 456 -22.31 11.40 -12.32
N GLY A 457 -22.69 12.34 -13.19
CA GLY A 457 -24.10 12.72 -13.30
C GLY A 457 -24.38 13.93 -14.18
N ALA A 458 -24.60 13.69 -15.48
CA ALA A 458 -25.50 14.49 -16.30
C ALA A 458 -26.31 13.53 -17.20
N PRO A 459 -27.52 13.90 -17.67
CA PRO A 459 -28.82 13.55 -17.07
C PRO A 459 -29.65 12.65 -18.01
N PRO A 460 -30.91 12.25 -17.67
CA PRO A 460 -32.08 13.08 -18.06
C PRO A 460 -33.36 13.01 -17.16
N GLU A 461 -34.14 14.09 -17.27
CA GLU A 461 -35.61 14.24 -17.33
C GLU A 461 -36.60 13.48 -16.42
N GLY A 462 -37.54 14.24 -15.83
CA GLY A 462 -38.97 13.88 -15.87
C GLY A 462 -39.82 14.14 -14.61
N GLY A 463 -40.71 15.15 -14.69
CA GLY A 463 -42.05 15.21 -14.07
C GLY A 463 -42.15 15.52 -12.57
N GLU A 464 -42.52 16.73 -12.15
CA GLU A 464 -43.87 17.33 -12.04
C GLU A 464 -44.70 16.97 -10.78
N THR A 465 -45.07 18.04 -10.07
CA THR A 465 -46.28 18.29 -9.24
C THR A 465 -46.37 17.57 -7.88
N GLY A 466 -46.39 18.27 -6.74
CA GLY A 466 -47.54 19.01 -6.18
C GLY A 466 -48.16 18.14 -5.06
N GLY A 467 -48.62 18.57 -3.88
CA GLY A 467 -48.89 19.84 -3.24
C GLY A 467 -49.79 19.52 -2.02
N GLU A 468 -49.51 20.20 -0.90
CA GLU A 468 -50.43 20.64 0.18
C GLU A 468 -51.28 19.68 1.05
N GLY A 469 -51.35 20.09 2.33
CA GLY A 469 -52.40 19.79 3.32
C GLY A 469 -51.92 18.89 4.45
N GLY A 470 -52.00 19.21 5.74
CA GLY A 470 -52.71 20.25 6.48
C GLY A 470 -53.01 19.71 7.88
N GLU A 471 -52.52 20.43 8.90
CA GLU A 471 -52.96 20.57 10.30
C GLU A 471 -53.59 19.41 11.11
N GLY A 472 -53.13 19.30 12.37
CA GLY A 472 -53.84 18.60 13.43
C GLY A 472 -53.07 18.59 14.76
N GLU A 473 -53.20 19.67 15.55
CA GLU A 473 -52.76 19.74 16.94
C GLU A 473 -53.61 18.84 17.85
N GLY A 474 -52.95 18.12 18.77
CA GLY A 474 -53.57 17.41 19.88
C GLY A 474 -52.54 17.16 20.97
N GLY A 475 -52.52 18.05 21.98
CA GLY A 475 -51.49 18.08 23.01
C GLY A 475 -51.57 16.92 24.01
N GLU A 476 -50.40 16.34 24.28
CA GLU A 476 -50.06 15.76 25.57
C GLU A 476 -48.92 16.57 26.17
N THR A 477 -49.08 16.98 27.43
CA THR A 477 -48.05 17.67 28.20
C THR A 477 -46.90 16.69 28.44
N PRO A 478 -45.68 16.91 27.90
CA PRO A 478 -44.58 16.01 28.19
C PRO A 478 -44.11 16.27 29.61
N VAL A 479 -44.15 15.21 30.42
CA VAL A 479 -43.38 15.07 31.66
C VAL A 479 -41.99 15.66 31.41
N GLN A 480 -41.62 16.71 32.16
CA GLN A 480 -40.28 17.27 32.04
C GLN A 480 -39.28 16.14 32.28
N PRO A 481 -38.42 15.81 31.28
CA PRO A 481 -37.38 14.83 31.49
C PRO A 481 -36.51 15.31 32.66
N PRO A 482 -35.93 14.40 33.45
CA PRO A 482 -34.97 14.79 34.47
C PRO A 482 -33.96 15.75 33.85
N LEU A 483 -33.70 16.88 34.53
CA LEU A 483 -32.70 17.87 34.12
C LEU A 483 -31.39 17.12 33.89
N ARG A 484 -31.09 16.85 32.61
CA ARG A 484 -29.87 16.16 32.21
C ARG A 484 -28.71 17.02 32.67
N PRO A 485 -27.65 16.43 33.26
CA PRO A 485 -26.46 17.19 33.57
C PRO A 485 -26.00 17.91 32.30
N ALA A 486 -25.75 19.22 32.40
CA ALA A 486 -25.35 20.03 31.26
C ALA A 486 -24.10 19.42 30.62
N VAL A 487 -24.25 18.87 29.42
CA VAL A 487 -23.13 18.32 28.66
C VAL A 487 -22.27 19.50 28.25
N GLU A 488 -21.06 19.59 28.81
CA GLU A 488 -20.07 20.57 28.36
C GLU A 488 -19.74 20.30 26.89
N ARG A 489 -20.05 21.26 26.02
CA ARG A 489 -19.77 21.18 24.59
C ARG A 489 -18.44 21.85 24.27
N ARG A 490 -17.51 21.13 23.64
CA ARG A 490 -16.22 21.69 23.23
C ARG A 490 -16.08 21.64 21.71
N ILE A 491 -15.98 22.81 21.10
CA ILE A 491 -15.81 22.95 19.67
C ILE A 491 -14.40 23.51 19.41
N THR A 492 -13.77 23.09 18.32
CA THR A 492 -12.48 23.64 17.89
C THR A 492 -12.55 25.17 17.76
N PRO A 493 -11.53 25.93 18.20
CA PRO A 493 -11.56 27.40 18.16
C PRO A 493 -11.76 27.99 16.76
N TRP A 494 -11.44 27.23 15.72
CA TRP A 494 -11.51 27.65 14.32
C TRP A 494 -12.85 27.32 13.66
N PHE A 495 -13.85 26.84 14.41
CA PHE A 495 -15.09 26.32 13.83
C PHE A 495 -15.87 27.38 13.05
N GLU A 496 -16.05 28.56 13.64
CA GLU A 496 -16.69 29.70 12.96
C GLU A 496 -15.80 30.27 11.84
N GLN A 497 -14.48 30.23 12.00
CA GLN A 497 -13.52 30.70 10.98
C GLN A 497 -13.50 29.80 9.74
N ALA A 498 -13.79 28.51 9.92
CA ALA A 498 -14.01 27.55 8.86
C ALA A 498 -15.41 27.64 8.24
N HIS A 499 -16.24 28.59 8.69
CA HIS A 499 -17.63 28.77 8.27
C HIS A 499 -18.53 27.55 8.50
N MET A 500 -18.21 26.73 9.52
CA MET A 500 -19.01 25.56 9.86
C MET A 500 -20.20 25.92 10.75
N SER A 501 -21.30 25.18 10.62
CA SER A 501 -22.48 25.34 11.48
C SER A 501 -23.11 23.99 11.90
N ILE A 502 -23.71 23.94 13.09
CA ILE A 502 -24.49 22.76 13.53
C ILE A 502 -25.96 23.01 13.19
N ARG A 503 -26.53 22.15 12.36
CA ARG A 503 -27.93 22.20 11.92
C ARG A 503 -28.72 21.03 12.48
N THR A 504 -30.02 21.24 12.68
CA THR A 504 -30.94 20.17 13.06
C THR A 504 -31.22 19.25 11.87
N LEU A 505 -31.68 18.02 12.14
CA LEU A 505 -32.03 17.08 11.08
C LEU A 505 -33.13 17.63 10.16
N ALA A 506 -34.06 18.42 10.71
CA ALA A 506 -35.14 19.07 9.95
C ALA A 506 -34.62 20.13 8.97
N GLU A 507 -33.43 20.68 9.20
CA GLU A 507 -32.80 21.65 8.31
C GLU A 507 -31.98 20.98 7.19
N ARG A 508 -31.83 19.64 7.19
CA ARG A 508 -31.09 18.94 6.12
C ARG A 508 -31.90 18.85 4.82
N PRO A 509 -31.35 19.26 3.67
CA PRO A 509 -32.07 19.24 2.38
C PRO A 509 -32.43 17.84 1.87
N ASP A 510 -31.69 16.81 2.28
CA ASP A 510 -31.84 15.43 1.80
C ASP A 510 -32.85 14.60 2.61
N ALA A 511 -33.50 15.19 3.62
CA ALA A 511 -34.58 14.61 4.42
C ALA A 511 -34.34 13.13 4.82
N PRO A 512 -33.21 12.80 5.47
CA PRO A 512 -32.82 11.44 5.77
C PRO A 512 -33.80 10.75 6.74
N ALA A 513 -34.12 9.47 6.49
CA ALA A 513 -34.98 8.66 7.36
C ALA A 513 -34.19 8.02 8.53
N GLY A 514 -34.73 8.11 9.75
CA GLY A 514 -34.19 7.44 10.96
C GLY A 514 -34.64 8.09 12.28
N GLU A 515 -34.67 7.32 13.38
CA GLU A 515 -35.20 7.73 14.71
C GLU A 515 -34.11 7.97 15.79
N ILE A 516 -32.85 8.20 15.43
CA ILE A 516 -31.80 8.41 16.44
C ILE A 516 -31.50 9.90 16.60
N VAL A 517 -31.95 10.48 17.71
CA VAL A 517 -31.61 11.84 18.16
C VAL A 517 -30.37 11.74 19.06
N TYR A 518 -29.25 12.35 18.65
CA TYR A 518 -28.00 12.36 19.42
C TYR A 518 -27.62 13.79 19.85
N VAL A 519 -26.82 13.89 20.92
CA VAL A 519 -26.25 15.16 21.38
C VAL A 519 -24.82 15.28 20.87
N VAL A 520 -24.55 16.28 20.03
CA VAL A 520 -23.18 16.65 19.66
C VAL A 520 -22.48 17.24 20.88
N LYS A 521 -21.52 16.50 21.44
CA LYS A 521 -20.73 16.89 22.61
C LYS A 521 -19.46 17.63 22.19
N ASP A 522 -18.63 17.03 21.34
CA ASP A 522 -17.39 17.68 20.90
C ASP A 522 -17.28 17.70 19.38
N ILE A 523 -16.69 18.75 18.83
CA ILE A 523 -16.27 18.84 17.42
C ILE A 523 -14.82 19.31 17.39
N PHE A 524 -13.96 18.58 16.69
CA PHE A 524 -12.57 18.97 16.52
C PHE A 524 -12.04 18.61 15.15
N THR A 525 -10.97 19.27 14.74
CA THR A 525 -10.33 19.08 13.44
C THR A 525 -8.92 18.53 13.63
N THR A 526 -8.32 18.00 12.57
CA THR A 526 -6.88 17.74 12.48
C THR A 526 -6.34 18.45 11.24
N LEU A 527 -5.04 18.73 11.21
CA LEU A 527 -4.40 19.27 10.02
C LEU A 527 -3.61 18.15 9.36
N ASN A 528 -4.00 17.73 8.15
CA ASN A 528 -3.38 16.62 7.42
C ASN A 528 -3.33 15.32 8.25
N GLY A 529 -4.37 15.04 9.03
CA GLY A 529 -4.43 13.87 9.93
C GLY A 529 -3.49 13.94 11.14
N SER A 530 -2.78 15.07 11.32
CA SER A 530 -1.88 15.24 12.45
C SER A 530 -2.66 15.40 13.75
N TRP A 531 -2.35 14.52 14.69
CA TRP A 531 -2.83 14.58 16.06
C TRP A 531 -1.94 15.44 16.97
N ASP A 532 -0.94 16.13 16.41
CA ASP A 532 -0.13 17.08 17.17
C ASP A 532 -0.82 18.45 17.25
N PRO A 533 -1.04 18.98 18.47
CA PRO A 533 -1.75 20.22 18.65
C PRO A 533 -0.87 21.38 18.23
N SER A 534 -1.45 22.31 17.48
CA SER A 534 -0.76 23.50 17.01
C SER A 534 -1.67 24.73 17.11
N ASN A 535 -1.14 25.91 16.80
CA ASN A 535 -1.93 27.14 16.69
C ASN A 535 -2.31 27.46 15.24
N VAL A 536 -2.06 26.55 14.31
CA VAL A 536 -2.48 26.69 12.91
C VAL A 536 -3.99 26.44 12.84
N PRO A 537 -4.76 27.23 12.06
CA PRO A 537 -6.16 26.94 11.79
C PRO A 537 -6.37 25.50 11.36
N THR A 538 -7.52 24.93 11.71
CA THR A 538 -7.91 23.52 11.47
C THR A 538 -7.03 22.44 12.11
N SER A 539 -5.95 22.79 12.83
CA SER A 539 -5.21 21.80 13.63
C SER A 539 -5.94 21.37 14.91
N ILE A 540 -5.51 20.25 15.49
CA ILE A 540 -6.18 19.64 16.64
C ILE A 540 -6.03 20.48 17.92
N PRO A 541 -7.15 20.76 18.63
CA PRO A 541 -7.08 21.40 19.94
C PRO A 541 -6.38 20.50 20.97
N LYS A 542 -5.60 21.11 21.87
CA LYS A 542 -4.92 20.38 22.96
C LYS A 542 -5.88 19.52 23.80
N TRP A 543 -7.09 20.02 24.06
CA TRP A 543 -8.10 19.29 24.83
C TRP A 543 -8.61 18.05 24.07
N ALA A 544 -8.70 18.11 22.74
CA ALA A 544 -9.17 17.01 21.92
C ALA A 544 -8.12 15.88 21.88
N ARG A 545 -6.83 16.23 21.70
CA ARG A 545 -5.75 15.25 21.86
C ARG A 545 -5.80 14.56 23.21
N ALA A 546 -5.88 15.32 24.30
CA ALA A 546 -5.89 14.76 25.64
C ALA A 546 -7.10 13.85 25.91
N ALA A 547 -8.26 14.18 25.34
CA ALA A 547 -9.50 13.43 25.54
C ALA A 547 -9.62 12.20 24.62
N TYR A 548 -9.10 12.25 23.40
CA TYR A 548 -9.41 11.27 22.34
C TYR A 548 -8.23 10.39 21.90
N LEU A 549 -6.98 10.70 22.30
CA LEU A 549 -5.83 9.80 22.06
C LEU A 549 -5.62 8.74 23.16
N ALA A 550 -6.47 8.73 24.19
CA ALA A 550 -6.45 7.71 25.22
C ALA A 550 -7.37 6.54 24.82
N ALA A 551 -6.76 5.46 24.32
CA ALA A 551 -7.17 4.03 24.27
C ALA A 551 -8.64 3.55 24.12
N GLU A 552 -9.67 4.40 24.00
CA GLU A 552 -11.08 3.96 24.13
C GLU A 552 -12.07 4.48 23.08
N PHE A 553 -11.64 5.11 21.98
CA PHE A 553 -12.57 5.49 20.92
C PHE A 553 -12.26 4.88 19.55
N LEU A 554 -13.35 4.46 18.89
CA LEU A 554 -13.41 4.06 17.50
C LEU A 554 -13.56 5.30 16.62
N GLU A 555 -12.84 5.24 15.50
CA GLU A 555 -12.95 6.05 14.29
C GLU A 555 -14.24 6.88 14.15
N ALA A 556 -14.07 8.19 13.93
CA ALA A 556 -15.08 9.03 13.29
C ALA A 556 -14.47 9.56 11.98
N GLY A 557 -15.06 9.17 10.85
CA GLY A 557 -14.88 9.70 9.48
C GLY A 557 -13.50 10.28 9.12
N ALA A 558 -12.61 9.43 8.60
CA ALA A 558 -11.20 9.76 8.35
C ALA A 558 -10.90 10.52 7.03
N ASP A 559 -11.90 11.09 6.35
CA ASP A 559 -11.68 11.63 4.99
C ASP A 559 -11.52 13.17 4.96
N HIS A 560 -12.05 13.88 5.97
CA HIS A 560 -12.13 15.36 5.96
C HIS A 560 -11.40 16.03 7.13
N HIS A 561 -10.67 15.23 7.92
CA HIS A 561 -9.98 15.70 9.12
C HIS A 561 -10.89 16.41 10.13
N LEU A 562 -12.21 16.17 10.10
CA LEU A 562 -13.22 16.70 11.00
C LEU A 562 -13.84 15.56 11.80
N PHE A 563 -13.89 15.71 13.11
CA PHE A 563 -14.30 14.68 14.06
C PHE A 563 -15.38 15.21 14.97
N ALA A 564 -16.32 14.34 15.36
CA ALA A 564 -17.30 14.64 16.38
C ALA A 564 -17.40 13.51 17.41
N HIS A 565 -17.68 13.89 18.65
CA HIS A 565 -18.08 12.96 19.70
C HIS A 565 -19.53 13.23 20.04
N VAL A 566 -20.36 12.20 19.94
CA VAL A 566 -21.80 12.28 20.12
C VAL A 566 -22.27 11.38 21.27
N LEU A 567 -23.32 11.81 21.95
CA LEU A 567 -23.96 11.06 23.04
C LEU A 567 -25.37 10.65 22.63
N ASP A 568 -25.87 9.56 23.20
CA ASP A 568 -27.31 9.23 23.16
C ASP A 568 -28.13 10.23 24.02
N LEU A 569 -29.45 10.08 24.03
CA LEU A 569 -30.33 10.95 24.80
C LEU A 569 -30.15 10.76 26.31
N GLU A 570 -29.60 9.64 26.74
CA GLU A 570 -29.31 9.28 28.12
C GLU A 570 -27.95 9.83 28.58
N GLY A 571 -27.15 10.41 27.68
CA GLY A 571 -25.85 11.02 27.94
C GLY A 571 -24.66 10.05 27.86
N ASN A 572 -24.86 8.83 27.37
CA ASN A 572 -23.80 7.85 27.15
C ASN A 572 -23.12 8.06 25.79
N PRO A 573 -21.80 7.82 25.67
CA PRO A 573 -21.12 7.85 24.38
C PRO A 573 -21.67 6.79 23.43
N ILE A 574 -22.01 7.20 22.21
CA ILE A 574 -22.34 6.26 21.13
C ILE A 574 -21.01 5.72 20.59
N LYS A 575 -20.80 4.39 20.68
CA LYS A 575 -19.59 3.68 20.24
C LYS A 575 -19.91 2.74 19.07
N ASN A 576 -18.91 2.39 18.24
CA ASN A 576 -19.03 1.44 17.11
C ASN A 576 -20.07 1.84 16.04
N HIS A 577 -20.33 3.13 15.87
CA HIS A 577 -21.23 3.63 14.83
C HIS A 577 -20.49 4.67 13.99
N GLU A 578 -20.72 4.65 12.68
CA GLU A 578 -20.20 5.65 11.77
C GLU A 578 -20.97 6.98 11.95
N ILE A 579 -20.23 8.08 12.08
CA ILE A 579 -20.81 9.43 12.13
C ILE A 579 -20.70 10.00 10.72
N ILE A 580 -21.82 10.05 10.01
CA ILE A 580 -21.89 10.61 8.66
C ILE A 580 -22.13 12.12 8.77
N PHE A 581 -21.14 12.90 8.36
CA PHE A 581 -21.29 14.34 8.13
C PHE A 581 -21.86 14.57 6.74
N TRP A 582 -22.76 15.53 6.62
CA TRP A 582 -23.28 15.97 5.32
C TRP A 582 -22.94 17.44 5.13
N SER A 583 -22.37 17.74 3.96
CA SER A 583 -22.07 19.08 3.49
C SER A 583 -22.30 19.11 1.97
N ASP A 584 -22.77 20.23 1.46
CA ASP A 584 -22.90 20.49 0.01
C ASP A 584 -21.74 21.35 -0.53
N GLY A 585 -20.66 21.51 0.24
CA GLY A 585 -19.52 22.35 -0.14
C GLY A 585 -18.30 22.22 0.77
N PHE A 586 -17.80 21.01 1.04
CA PHE A 586 -16.57 20.82 1.83
C PHE A 586 -15.36 21.56 1.23
N GLU A 587 -15.31 21.72 -0.09
CA GLU A 587 -14.30 22.50 -0.80
C GLU A 587 -14.41 24.02 -0.57
N ARG A 588 -15.53 24.47 0.04
CA ARG A 588 -15.80 25.86 0.41
C ARG A 588 -15.51 26.16 1.88
N LEU A 589 -14.86 25.23 2.60
CA LEU A 589 -14.45 25.44 3.98
C LEU A 589 -13.58 26.69 4.11
N GLY A 590 -14.00 27.63 4.95
CA GLY A 590 -13.31 28.92 5.11
C GLY A 590 -13.67 29.99 4.07
N ASP A 591 -14.59 29.74 3.13
CA ASP A 591 -15.12 30.74 2.18
C ASP A 591 -16.30 31.52 2.82
N PRO A 592 -16.11 32.79 3.23
CA PRO A 592 -17.16 33.58 3.87
C PRO A 592 -18.32 33.95 2.95
N SER A 593 -18.16 33.76 1.63
CA SER A 593 -19.19 34.03 0.64
C SER A 593 -20.12 32.84 0.40
N TYR A 594 -19.73 31.65 0.88
CA TYR A 594 -20.55 30.46 0.78
C TYR A 594 -21.61 30.44 1.87
N THR A 595 -22.87 30.20 1.47
CA THR A 595 -24.04 30.24 2.36
C THR A 595 -24.80 28.92 2.42
N GLY A 596 -24.21 27.85 1.86
CA GLY A 596 -24.70 26.47 1.94
C GLY A 596 -24.35 25.81 3.28
N PHE A 597 -24.33 24.48 3.30
CA PHE A 597 -24.05 23.63 4.45
C PHE A 597 -22.58 23.21 4.47
N VAL A 598 -21.84 23.79 5.42
CA VAL A 598 -20.46 23.42 5.76
C VAL A 598 -20.38 23.07 7.24
#